data_AF-A0A420HC29-F1
#
_entry.id   AF-A0A420HC29-F1
#
_cell.length_a   1.000
_cell.length_b   1.000
_cell.length_c   1.000
_cell.angle_alpha   90.00
_cell.angle_beta   90.00
_cell.angle_gamma   90.00
#
_symmetry.space_group_name_H-M   'P 1'
#
loop_
_entity.id
_entity.type
_entity.pdbx_description
1 polymer ?
#
loop_
_entity_poly.entity_id
_entity_poly.type
_entity_poly.pdbx_seq_one_letter_code
_entity_poly.pdbx_strand_id
1 'polypeptide(L)'
;MSSRLEFTTNPSSGVIVLQGTKNYLEWLYTIEVISNRTGFDDIRNFWKYIDPQKTEKPSIPNLSARPGPMDINPTVTTVSKLSPAELEDFKYRNSLWKDERIDIQEVERRLEAVQNKILGSISENLLPQLKRSTTVVEILQHLNDRFRPTDQARKQEIIQRWNSIKVVPSDRMISPWLDQWERIYEEAKELKLAQVEEPQPQYDFLFAIRPIDESWVTTNLVTIGLDLQQGKNIPDLLYFIREFRHHQKLTSIFSKSANDEFGGSNSSGVFTVYKGDTKSPSQPSTLSTIHKGKNQNGEKVPLCGKIHLYEKCFYINYENSKRPDYFQYSQETFDKTNKNLTPNNIEKLRKSLNSKFGYDPELTPSKALS
;
A
#
# COMPACT_ATOMS: atom_id res chain seq x y z
N MET A 1 22.35 16.61 -0.87
CA MET A 1 22.42 15.14 -1.02
C MET A 1 21.05 14.59 -0.65
N SER A 2 20.20 14.31 -1.63
CA SER A 2 18.85 13.79 -1.41
C SER A 2 18.93 12.29 -1.16
N SER A 3 18.74 11.87 0.09
CA SER A 3 18.56 10.47 0.43
C SER A 3 17.20 10.01 -0.11
N ARG A 4 17.26 9.16 -1.15
CA ARG A 4 16.12 8.45 -1.72
C ARG A 4 15.58 7.51 -0.63
N LEU A 5 14.37 7.77 -0.13
CA LEU A 5 13.66 6.81 0.70
C LEU A 5 13.23 5.65 -0.20
N GLU A 6 14.05 4.59 -0.24
CA GLU A 6 13.68 3.34 -0.88
C GLU A 6 12.72 2.59 0.03
N PHE A 7 11.44 2.58 -0.33
CA PHE A 7 10.44 1.72 0.27
C PHE A 7 10.59 0.32 -0.32
N THR A 8 11.32 -0.55 0.37
CA THR A 8 11.30 -1.99 0.11
C THR A 8 10.06 -2.60 0.75
N THR A 9 8.91 -2.49 0.09
CA THR A 9 7.76 -3.35 0.39
C THR A 9 7.92 -4.64 -0.41
N ASN A 10 8.53 -5.66 0.20
CA ASN A 10 8.42 -7.04 -0.27
C ASN A 10 7.53 -7.82 0.70
N PRO A 11 6.19 -7.83 0.53
CA PRO A 11 5.32 -8.75 1.25
C PRO A 11 5.18 -10.03 0.42
N SER A 12 6.25 -10.79 0.24
CA SER A 12 6.18 -12.11 -0.43
C SER A 12 5.83 -13.26 0.53
N SER A 13 5.56 -12.96 1.81
CA SER A 13 4.80 -13.81 2.72
C SER A 13 4.04 -12.87 3.66
N GLY A 14 2.80 -13.15 4.04
CA GLY A 14 2.01 -12.29 4.94
C GLY A 14 2.55 -12.18 6.39
N VAL A 15 3.86 -12.30 6.58
CA VAL A 15 4.55 -12.26 7.87
C VAL A 15 5.28 -10.92 7.98
N ILE A 16 4.85 -10.08 8.91
CA ILE A 16 5.58 -8.87 9.31
C ILE A 16 6.84 -9.34 10.04
N VAL A 17 8.02 -9.05 9.48
CA VAL A 17 9.32 -9.41 10.08
C VAL A 17 9.89 -8.20 10.78
N LEU A 18 10.11 -8.25 12.09
CA LEU A 18 10.72 -7.19 12.87
C LEU A 18 12.13 -6.87 12.32
N GLN A 19 12.26 -5.69 11.72
CA GLN A 19 13.50 -5.18 11.14
C GLN A 19 14.03 -3.95 11.89
N GLY A 20 13.20 -3.32 12.73
CA GLY A 20 13.59 -2.19 13.55
C GLY A 20 12.39 -1.51 14.20
N THR A 21 12.57 -0.23 14.56
CA THR A 21 11.54 0.58 15.24
C THR A 21 10.31 0.84 14.40
N LYS A 22 10.46 0.94 13.07
CA LYS A 22 9.38 1.32 12.14
C LYS A 22 8.21 0.35 12.12
N ASN A 23 8.47 -0.94 12.21
CA ASN A 23 7.46 -1.98 12.12
C ASN A 23 7.24 -2.72 13.45
N TYR A 24 7.82 -2.21 14.54
CA TYR A 24 7.70 -2.81 15.87
C TYR A 24 6.25 -2.91 16.34
N LEU A 25 5.46 -1.84 16.16
CA LEU A 25 4.09 -1.80 16.64
C LEU A 25 3.17 -2.72 15.84
N GLU A 26 3.29 -2.70 14.50
CA GLU A 26 2.55 -3.62 13.63
C GLU A 26 2.92 -5.08 13.94
N TRP A 27 4.21 -5.34 14.14
CA TRP A 27 4.70 -6.65 14.55
C TRP A 27 4.12 -7.06 15.92
N LEU A 28 4.19 -6.19 16.92
CA LEU A 28 3.68 -6.44 18.27
C LEU A 28 2.17 -6.73 18.24
N TYR A 29 1.40 -5.99 17.43
CA TYR A 29 -0.02 -6.23 17.23
C TYR A 29 -0.29 -7.64 16.68
N THR A 30 0.53 -8.15 15.74
CA THR A 30 0.37 -9.54 15.27
C THR A 30 0.61 -10.56 16.37
N ILE A 31 1.54 -10.29 17.30
CA ILE A 31 1.79 -11.15 18.45
C ILE A 31 0.61 -11.07 19.43
N GLU A 32 0.09 -9.88 19.68
CA GLU A 32 -1.10 -9.66 20.52
C GLU A 32 -2.30 -10.44 20.00
N VAL A 33 -2.61 -10.34 18.71
CA VAL A 33 -3.75 -11.03 18.09
C VAL A 33 -3.59 -12.56 18.16
N ILE A 34 -2.39 -13.09 18.02
CA ILE A 34 -2.14 -14.54 18.14
C ILE A 34 -2.25 -14.99 19.61
N SER A 35 -1.91 -14.11 20.54
CA SER A 35 -1.95 -14.36 21.98
C SER A 35 -3.38 -14.21 22.56
N ASN A 36 -4.20 -13.37 21.94
CA ASN A 36 -5.60 -13.12 22.28
C ASN A 36 -6.51 -14.09 21.52
N ARG A 37 -7.15 -15.03 22.22
CA ARG A 37 -8.33 -15.70 21.65
C ARG A 37 -9.56 -14.84 21.93
N THR A 38 -10.37 -14.58 20.92
CA THR A 38 -11.76 -14.14 21.10
C THR A 38 -12.53 -15.28 21.76
N GLY A 39 -12.73 -15.22 23.07
CA GLY A 39 -13.43 -16.22 23.87
C GLY A 39 -13.63 -15.75 25.31
N PHE A 40 -14.69 -16.23 25.94
CA PHE A 40 -15.23 -15.78 27.24
C PHE A 40 -14.32 -16.06 28.46
N ASP A 41 -13.32 -16.94 28.33
CA ASP A 41 -12.52 -17.43 29.47
C ASP A 41 -11.19 -16.67 29.63
N ASP A 42 -11.05 -16.03 30.79
CA ASP A 42 -9.94 -15.12 31.10
C ASP A 42 -8.56 -15.79 31.17
N ILE A 43 -8.54 -17.08 31.49
CA ILE A 43 -7.33 -17.91 31.57
C ILE A 43 -6.70 -18.12 30.18
N ARG A 44 -7.53 -18.10 29.13
CA ARG A 44 -7.12 -18.36 27.74
C ARG A 44 -6.65 -17.08 27.02
N ASN A 45 -6.77 -15.92 27.66
CA ASN A 45 -6.18 -14.68 27.21
C ASN A 45 -4.72 -14.61 27.68
N PHE A 46 -3.82 -15.14 26.85
CA PHE A 46 -2.42 -15.26 27.21
C PHE A 46 -1.68 -13.92 27.18
N TRP A 47 -2.18 -12.94 26.41
CA TRP A 47 -1.57 -11.62 26.31
C TRP A 47 -1.38 -10.95 27.68
N LYS A 48 -2.31 -11.19 28.61
CA LYS A 48 -2.23 -10.67 29.98
C LYS A 48 -0.93 -11.03 30.72
N TYR A 49 -0.33 -12.18 30.42
CA TYR A 49 0.89 -12.68 31.07
C TYR A 49 2.17 -12.20 30.38
N ILE A 50 2.11 -11.89 29.09
CA ILE A 50 3.29 -11.59 28.27
C ILE A 50 3.41 -10.14 27.80
N ASP A 51 2.34 -9.34 27.94
CA ASP A 51 2.29 -7.95 27.53
C ASP A 51 3.54 -7.19 28.04
N PRO A 52 4.44 -6.75 27.14
CA PRO A 52 5.68 -6.08 27.54
C PRO A 52 5.44 -4.69 28.12
N GLN A 53 4.22 -4.13 27.99
CA GLN A 53 3.88 -2.81 28.49
C GLN A 53 3.40 -2.81 29.94
N LYS A 54 3.02 -3.97 30.50
CA LYS A 54 2.61 -4.09 31.90
C LYS A 54 3.81 -4.34 32.80
N THR A 55 3.98 -3.46 33.79
CA THR A 55 5.02 -3.59 34.82
C THR A 55 4.73 -4.73 35.79
N GLU A 56 3.45 -4.98 36.09
CA GLU A 56 2.99 -6.09 36.93
C GLU A 56 2.33 -7.15 36.06
N LYS A 57 2.96 -8.32 35.96
CA LYS A 57 2.48 -9.45 35.16
C LYS A 57 2.03 -10.57 36.10
N PRO A 58 0.82 -11.13 35.91
CA PRO A 58 0.43 -12.32 36.64
C PRO A 58 1.37 -13.48 36.31
N SER A 59 1.58 -14.39 37.26
CA SER A 59 2.35 -15.61 37.01
C SER A 59 1.60 -16.52 36.05
N ILE A 60 2.32 -17.13 35.11
CA ILE A 60 1.75 -18.17 34.24
C ILE A 60 1.24 -19.31 35.14
N PRO A 61 -0.01 -19.79 34.97
CA PRO A 61 -0.56 -20.88 35.78
C PRO A 61 0.33 -22.13 35.72
N ASN A 62 0.61 -22.74 36.87
CA ASN A 62 1.35 -23.99 37.00
C ASN A 62 0.43 -25.13 37.47
N LEU A 63 0.72 -26.34 37.03
CA LEU A 63 -0.12 -27.50 37.36
C LEU A 63 -0.01 -27.84 38.85
N SER A 64 -1.15 -27.83 39.54
CA SER A 64 -1.25 -28.27 40.92
C SER A 64 -0.84 -29.75 41.07
N ALA A 65 -0.35 -30.13 42.25
CA ALA A 65 0.00 -31.52 42.52
C ALA A 65 -1.25 -32.41 42.40
N ARG A 66 -1.08 -33.59 41.79
CA ARG A 66 -2.20 -34.52 41.60
C ARG A 66 -2.81 -34.89 42.96
N PRO A 67 -4.14 -34.80 43.13
CA PRO A 67 -4.80 -35.21 44.36
C PRO A 67 -4.48 -36.66 44.71
N GLY A 68 -4.00 -36.88 45.94
CA GLY A 68 -3.72 -38.17 46.53
C GLY A 68 -4.82 -38.59 47.53
N PRO A 69 -4.85 -39.88 47.94
CA PRO A 69 -5.77 -40.37 48.97
C PRO A 69 -5.61 -39.65 50.32
N MET A 70 -4.38 -39.20 50.62
CA MET A 70 -4.04 -38.47 51.84
C MET A 70 -4.64 -37.06 51.90
N ASP A 71 -5.02 -36.48 50.75
CA ASP A 71 -5.65 -35.15 50.67
C ASP A 71 -7.14 -35.17 51.08
N ILE A 72 -7.71 -36.37 51.22
CA ILE A 72 -9.10 -36.60 51.63
C ILE A 72 -9.14 -37.20 53.02
N ASN A 73 -8.30 -38.21 53.27
CA ASN A 73 -8.14 -38.80 54.58
C ASN A 73 -6.65 -38.97 54.91
N PRO A 74 -6.10 -38.18 55.87
CA PRO A 74 -4.67 -38.22 56.21
C PRO A 74 -4.18 -39.59 56.69
N THR A 75 -5.10 -40.46 57.14
CA THR A 75 -4.78 -41.81 57.64
C THR A 75 -4.70 -42.87 56.55
N VAL A 76 -5.11 -42.53 55.31
CA VAL A 76 -5.23 -43.47 54.21
C VAL A 76 -4.17 -43.19 53.15
N THR A 77 -3.26 -44.15 52.95
CA THR A 77 -2.20 -44.10 51.93
C THR A 77 -2.58 -44.78 50.60
N THR A 78 -3.72 -45.48 50.53
CA THR A 78 -4.11 -46.24 49.34
C THR A 78 -5.59 -46.06 49.02
N VAL A 79 -5.91 -45.84 47.74
CA VAL A 79 -7.29 -45.58 47.24
C VAL A 79 -8.28 -46.67 47.67
N SER A 80 -7.84 -47.93 47.77
CA SER A 80 -8.69 -49.08 48.14
C SER A 80 -9.23 -49.06 49.58
N LYS A 81 -8.68 -48.21 50.46
CA LYS A 81 -9.13 -48.07 51.85
C LYS A 81 -10.07 -46.89 52.08
N LEU A 82 -10.40 -46.14 51.02
CA LEU A 82 -11.37 -45.05 51.08
C LEU A 82 -12.78 -45.62 51.19
N SER A 83 -13.61 -45.00 52.02
CA SER A 83 -15.05 -45.26 52.04
C SER A 83 -15.71 -44.86 50.72
N PRO A 84 -16.94 -45.33 50.41
CA PRO A 84 -17.63 -44.99 49.18
C PRO A 84 -17.78 -43.47 48.96
N ALA A 85 -18.01 -42.70 50.02
CA ALA A 85 -18.13 -41.24 49.97
C ALA A 85 -16.78 -40.55 49.73
N GLU A 86 -15.71 -40.99 50.41
CA GLU A 86 -14.35 -40.47 50.19
C GLU A 86 -13.82 -40.82 48.78
N LEU A 87 -14.21 -41.97 48.23
CA LEU A 87 -13.88 -42.36 46.87
C LEU A 87 -14.59 -41.47 45.83
N GLU A 88 -15.81 -41.04 46.10
CA GLU A 88 -16.55 -40.10 45.25
C GLU A 88 -15.90 -38.71 45.26
N ASP A 89 -15.53 -38.19 46.44
CA ASP A 89 -14.76 -36.94 46.56
C ASP A 89 -13.40 -37.04 45.84
N PHE A 90 -12.70 -38.18 45.98
CA PHE A 90 -11.45 -38.44 45.25
C PHE A 90 -11.63 -38.40 43.74
N LYS A 91 -12.68 -39.04 43.22
CA LYS A 91 -13.00 -39.02 41.79
C LYS A 91 -13.32 -37.60 41.33
N TYR A 92 -14.06 -36.83 42.11
CA TYR A 92 -14.40 -35.44 41.79
C TYR A 92 -13.15 -34.55 41.74
N ARG A 93 -12.31 -34.54 42.78
CA ARG A 93 -11.07 -33.75 42.81
C ARG A 93 -10.08 -34.15 41.71
N ASN A 94 -9.95 -35.45 41.45
CA ASN A 94 -9.10 -35.95 40.37
C ASN A 94 -9.70 -35.63 38.98
N SER A 95 -11.01 -35.39 38.85
CA SER A 95 -11.62 -34.86 37.63
C SER A 95 -11.25 -33.39 37.44
N LEU A 96 -11.43 -32.54 38.47
CA LEU A 96 -11.04 -31.13 38.42
C LEU A 96 -9.56 -30.95 38.07
N TRP A 97 -8.68 -31.76 38.66
CA TRP A 97 -7.25 -31.75 38.34
C TRP A 97 -6.96 -32.14 36.87
N LYS A 98 -7.73 -33.08 36.30
CA LYS A 98 -7.59 -33.42 34.88
C LYS A 98 -8.01 -32.26 33.98
N ASP A 99 -9.08 -31.56 34.35
CA ASP A 99 -9.56 -30.39 33.62
C ASP A 99 -8.54 -29.25 33.68
N GLU A 100 -8.01 -28.96 34.88
CA GLU A 100 -6.92 -27.99 35.09
C GLU A 100 -5.67 -28.34 34.25
N ARG A 101 -5.30 -29.63 34.22
CA ARG A 101 -4.18 -30.10 33.39
C ARG A 101 -4.41 -29.86 31.90
N ILE A 102 -5.62 -30.04 31.40
CA ILE A 102 -5.95 -29.79 30.00
C ILE A 102 -5.82 -28.29 29.69
N ASP A 103 -6.34 -27.42 30.56
CA ASP A 103 -6.23 -25.98 30.38
C ASP A 103 -4.76 -25.52 30.40
N ILE A 104 -3.93 -26.06 31.30
CA ILE A 104 -2.50 -25.73 31.38
C ILE A 104 -1.73 -26.23 30.16
N GLN A 105 -2.01 -27.44 29.68
CA GLN A 105 -1.39 -27.96 28.44
C GLN A 105 -1.73 -27.09 27.22
N GLU A 106 -2.95 -26.55 27.15
CA GLU A 106 -3.32 -25.61 26.11
C GLU A 106 -2.59 -24.26 26.25
N VAL A 107 -2.34 -23.80 27.48
CA VAL A 107 -1.50 -22.61 27.74
C VAL A 107 -0.05 -22.85 27.29
N GLU A 108 0.55 -23.99 27.63
CA GLU A 108 1.92 -24.34 27.19
C GLU A 108 2.02 -24.41 25.66
N ARG A 109 1.06 -25.08 25.00
CA ARG A 109 1.00 -25.15 23.53
C ARG A 109 0.92 -23.78 22.88
N ARG A 110 0.22 -22.82 23.50
CA ARG A 110 0.14 -21.43 23.02
C ARG A 110 1.44 -20.69 23.25
N LEU A 111 2.08 -20.87 24.40
CA LEU A 111 3.38 -20.30 24.69
C LEU A 111 4.39 -20.70 23.61
N GLU A 112 4.43 -21.97 23.24
CA GLU A 112 5.28 -22.47 22.15
C GLU A 112 4.91 -21.84 20.81
N ALA A 113 3.62 -21.72 20.48
CA ALA A 113 3.16 -21.11 19.24
C ALA A 113 3.57 -19.63 19.15
N VAL A 114 3.42 -18.87 20.24
CA VAL A 114 3.84 -17.47 20.34
C VAL A 114 5.36 -17.36 20.24
N GLN A 115 6.11 -18.23 20.93
CA GLN A 115 7.57 -18.27 20.86
C GLN A 115 8.05 -18.52 19.42
N ASN A 116 7.49 -19.53 18.76
CA ASN A 116 7.82 -19.87 17.38
C ASN A 116 7.45 -18.73 16.43
N LYS A 117 6.32 -18.05 16.66
CA LYS A 117 5.96 -16.86 15.89
C LYS A 117 6.96 -15.74 16.09
N ILE A 118 7.33 -15.41 17.32
CA ILE A 118 8.31 -14.36 17.63
C ILE A 118 9.64 -14.68 16.94
N LEU A 119 10.20 -15.87 17.18
CA LEU A 119 11.49 -16.27 16.61
C LEU A 119 11.47 -16.37 15.08
N GLY A 120 10.34 -16.77 14.48
CA GLY A 120 10.15 -16.82 13.03
C GLY A 120 9.80 -15.48 12.38
N SER A 121 9.53 -14.43 13.17
CA SER A 121 9.16 -13.09 12.69
C SER A 121 10.14 -12.01 13.12
N ILE A 122 11.35 -12.37 13.56
CA ILE A 122 12.46 -11.45 13.81
C ILE A 122 13.56 -11.64 12.77
N SER A 123 14.31 -10.58 12.48
CA SER A 123 15.51 -10.68 11.64
C SER A 123 16.56 -11.60 12.27
N GLU A 124 17.23 -12.43 11.46
CA GLU A 124 18.32 -13.33 11.89
C GLU A 124 19.44 -12.59 12.64
N ASN A 125 19.66 -11.31 12.33
CA ASN A 125 20.65 -10.45 12.97
C ASN A 125 20.36 -10.19 14.47
N LEU A 126 19.13 -10.43 14.91
CA LEU A 126 18.71 -10.25 16.31
C LEU A 126 18.87 -11.53 17.13
N LEU A 127 18.96 -12.70 16.50
CA LEU A 127 19.08 -14.00 17.18
C LEU A 127 20.28 -14.09 18.14
N PRO A 128 21.50 -13.61 17.80
CA PRO A 128 22.63 -13.69 18.72
C PRO A 128 22.40 -12.94 20.04
N GLN A 129 21.58 -11.90 20.01
CA GLN A 129 21.33 -11.01 21.14
C GLN A 129 20.25 -11.58 22.07
N LEU A 130 19.37 -12.42 21.52
CA LEU A 130 18.32 -13.13 22.26
C LEU A 130 18.80 -14.44 22.91
N LYS A 131 20.04 -14.89 22.65
CA LYS A 131 20.60 -16.13 23.23
C LYS A 131 20.62 -16.16 24.75
N ARG A 132 20.54 -15.00 25.41
CA ARG A 132 20.54 -14.87 26.88
C ARG A 132 19.13 -14.86 27.47
N SER A 133 18.11 -14.66 26.66
CA SER A 133 16.71 -14.64 27.08
C SER A 133 16.15 -16.07 27.02
N THR A 134 15.63 -16.55 28.14
CA THR A 134 15.17 -17.93 28.30
C THR A 134 13.66 -18.06 28.20
N THR A 135 12.92 -16.99 28.53
CA THR A 135 11.45 -16.98 28.51
C THR A 135 10.90 -16.06 27.41
N VAL A 136 9.68 -16.34 26.94
CA VAL A 136 8.97 -15.48 25.97
C VAL A 136 8.82 -14.06 26.50
N VAL A 137 8.58 -13.91 27.80
CA VAL A 137 8.48 -12.62 28.49
C VAL A 137 9.79 -11.84 28.39
N GLU A 138 10.93 -12.48 28.68
CA GLU A 138 12.25 -11.85 28.57
C GLU A 138 12.58 -11.46 27.13
N ILE A 139 12.26 -12.32 26.16
CA ILE A 139 12.47 -12.04 24.73
C ILE A 139 11.66 -10.81 24.32
N LEU A 140 10.37 -10.78 24.64
CA LEU A 140 9.48 -9.66 24.31
C LEU A 140 9.91 -8.37 25.00
N GLN A 141 10.32 -8.45 26.26
CA GLN A 141 10.76 -7.29 27.02
C GLN A 141 12.06 -6.70 26.46
N HIS A 142 13.04 -7.55 26.10
CA HIS A 142 14.26 -7.11 25.44
C HIS A 142 14.00 -6.47 24.07
N LEU A 143 13.07 -7.04 23.28
CA LEU A 143 12.68 -6.45 21.99
C LEU A 143 11.94 -5.12 22.18
N ASN A 144 11.09 -5.03 23.20
CA ASN A 144 10.35 -3.83 23.55
C ASN A 144 11.30 -2.70 23.95
N ASP A 145 12.24 -2.95 24.86
CA ASP A 145 13.16 -1.92 25.38
C ASP A 145 14.04 -1.35 24.27
N ARG A 146 14.33 -2.14 23.23
CA ARG A 146 15.19 -1.73 22.13
C ARG A 146 14.47 -1.11 20.95
N PHE A 147 13.34 -1.67 20.55
CA PHE A 147 12.68 -1.33 19.28
C PHE A 147 11.40 -0.55 19.46
N ARG A 148 10.83 -0.47 20.67
CA ARG A 148 9.69 0.40 20.91
C ARG A 148 10.10 1.85 20.65
N PRO A 149 9.48 2.54 19.68
CA PRO A 149 9.67 3.98 19.56
C PRO A 149 9.20 4.63 20.85
N THR A 150 9.99 5.56 21.41
CA THR A 150 9.50 6.40 22.51
C THR A 150 8.23 7.12 22.03
N ASP A 151 7.22 7.24 22.88
CA ASP A 151 5.96 7.91 22.52
C ASP A 151 6.20 9.29 21.92
N GLN A 152 7.19 10.03 22.42
CA GLN A 152 7.60 11.33 21.87
C GLN A 152 8.23 11.23 20.48
N ALA A 153 9.10 10.25 20.23
CA ALA A 153 9.71 10.04 18.91
C ALA A 153 8.65 9.65 17.87
N ARG A 154 7.69 8.79 18.26
CA ARG A 154 6.55 8.42 17.42
C ARG A 154 5.67 9.63 17.09
N LYS A 155 5.37 10.47 18.08
CA LYS A 155 4.62 11.72 17.86
C LYS A 155 5.33 12.63 16.84
N GLN A 156 6.64 12.84 16.99
CA GLN A 156 7.41 13.65 16.05
C GLN A 156 7.45 13.04 14.64
N GLU A 157 7.58 11.72 14.52
CA GLU A 157 7.54 11.04 13.23
C GLU A 157 6.19 11.25 12.52
N ILE A 158 5.07 11.07 13.23
CA ILE A 158 3.74 11.28 12.65
C ILE A 158 3.53 12.75 12.29
N ILE A 159 4.00 13.71 13.10
CA ILE A 159 3.93 15.14 12.75
C ILE A 159 4.73 15.42 11.46
N GLN A 160 5.92 14.83 11.31
CA GLN A 160 6.70 14.99 10.07
C GLN A 160 5.97 14.39 8.86
N ARG A 161 5.41 13.18 9.01
CA ARG A 161 4.62 12.53 7.95
C ARG A 161 3.38 13.36 7.60
N TRP A 162 2.65 13.85 8.59
CA TRP A 162 1.49 14.74 8.44
C TRP A 162 1.84 15.99 7.63
N ASN A 163 2.95 16.64 7.96
CA ASN A 163 3.40 17.82 7.20
C ASN A 163 3.85 17.47 5.77
N SER A 164 4.38 16.26 5.54
CA SER A 164 4.81 15.84 4.21
C SER A 164 3.64 15.57 3.26
N ILE A 165 2.53 15.00 3.76
CA ILE A 165 1.35 14.66 2.92
C ILE A 165 0.52 15.88 2.53
N LYS A 166 0.73 17.05 3.19
CA LYS A 166 0.12 18.34 2.80
C LYS A 166 0.56 18.80 1.41
N VAL A 167 1.66 18.27 0.88
CA VAL A 167 2.17 18.59 -0.46
C VAL A 167 1.68 17.53 -1.44
N VAL A 168 1.08 17.98 -2.55
CA VAL A 168 0.61 17.09 -3.62
C VAL A 168 1.81 16.32 -4.22
N PRO A 169 1.69 14.99 -4.41
CA PRO A 169 2.77 14.20 -4.99
C PRO A 169 3.01 14.60 -6.46
N SER A 170 4.28 14.76 -6.83
CA SER A 170 4.68 15.21 -8.18
C SER A 170 4.40 14.18 -9.29
N ASP A 171 4.23 12.91 -8.93
CA ASP A 171 4.03 11.78 -9.84
C ASP A 171 2.56 11.53 -10.20
N ARG A 172 1.63 12.36 -9.70
CA ARG A 172 0.17 12.23 -9.89
C ARG A 172 -0.40 10.91 -9.35
N MET A 173 0.28 10.23 -8.43
CA MET A 173 -0.27 9.06 -7.72
C MET A 173 -1.29 9.49 -6.66
N ILE A 174 -2.45 10.01 -7.09
CA ILE A 174 -3.44 10.57 -6.17
C ILE A 174 -4.11 9.51 -5.30
N SER A 175 -4.45 8.34 -5.84
CA SER A 175 -5.11 7.28 -5.04
C SER A 175 -4.23 6.77 -3.89
N PRO A 176 -2.96 6.37 -4.11
CA PRO A 176 -2.07 5.98 -3.00
C PRO A 176 -1.83 7.11 -2.00
N TRP A 177 -1.80 8.36 -2.45
CA TRP A 177 -1.66 9.53 -1.57
C TRP A 177 -2.88 9.74 -0.68
N LEU A 178 -4.10 9.53 -1.20
CA LEU A 178 -5.32 9.54 -0.37
C LEU A 178 -5.33 8.39 0.65
N ASP A 179 -4.79 7.22 0.30
CA ASP A 179 -4.65 6.10 1.25
C ASP A 179 -3.66 6.46 2.39
N GLN A 180 -2.63 7.26 2.09
CA GLN A 180 -1.68 7.76 3.11
C GLN A 180 -2.33 8.78 4.04
N TRP A 181 -3.17 9.68 3.51
CA TRP A 181 -3.94 10.62 4.33
C TRP A 181 -4.79 9.91 5.38
N GLU A 182 -5.52 8.88 4.98
CA GLU A 182 -6.36 8.07 5.87
C GLU A 182 -5.53 7.38 6.96
N ARG A 183 -4.46 6.68 6.57
CA ARG A 183 -3.57 5.98 7.52
C ARG A 183 -2.94 6.91 8.55
N ILE A 184 -2.36 8.03 8.09
CA ILE A 184 -1.66 8.97 8.98
C ILE A 184 -2.66 9.68 9.89
N TYR A 185 -3.87 9.99 9.40
CA TYR A 185 -4.94 10.56 10.22
C TYR A 185 -5.34 9.63 11.36
N GLU A 186 -5.56 8.34 11.07
CA GLU A 186 -5.89 7.34 12.10
C GLU A 186 -4.78 7.20 13.15
N GLU A 187 -3.51 7.08 12.71
CA GLU A 187 -2.35 7.02 13.60
C GLU A 187 -2.24 8.29 14.49
N ALA A 188 -2.50 9.47 13.92
CA ALA A 188 -2.43 10.73 14.64
C ALA A 188 -3.58 10.90 15.65
N LYS A 189 -4.77 10.41 15.30
CA LYS A 189 -5.97 10.39 16.17
C LYS A 189 -5.77 9.43 17.34
N GLU A 190 -5.17 8.26 17.10
CA GLU A 190 -4.79 7.31 18.15
C GLU A 190 -3.86 7.96 19.19
N LEU A 191 -2.87 8.73 18.73
CA LEU A 191 -1.91 9.43 19.60
C LEU A 191 -2.42 10.75 20.18
N LYS A 192 -3.66 11.15 19.88
CA LYS A 192 -4.28 12.41 20.31
C LYS A 192 -3.38 13.62 20.04
N LEU A 193 -2.86 13.71 18.82
CA LEU A 193 -2.02 14.85 18.40
C LEU A 193 -2.87 16.12 18.26
N ALA A 194 -2.41 17.24 18.84
CA ALA A 194 -3.11 18.52 18.77
C ALA A 194 -3.27 19.04 17.32
N GLN A 195 -2.36 18.67 16.41
CA GLN A 195 -2.43 19.02 15.00
C GLN A 195 -3.64 18.39 14.29
N VAL A 196 -4.20 17.33 14.88
CA VAL A 196 -5.29 16.54 14.32
C VAL A 196 -6.61 16.76 15.07
N GLU A 197 -6.67 17.83 15.86
CA GLU A 197 -7.90 18.28 16.49
C GLU A 197 -8.80 18.99 15.46
N GLU A 198 -10.05 18.56 15.37
CA GLU A 198 -11.01 19.13 14.44
C GLU A 198 -11.23 20.62 14.75
N PRO A 199 -11.31 21.50 13.73
CA PRO A 199 -11.43 21.22 12.29
C PRO A 199 -10.11 21.32 11.49
N GLN A 200 -8.95 21.31 12.14
CA GLN A 200 -7.66 21.55 11.47
C GLN A 200 -7.34 20.52 10.36
N PRO A 201 -7.59 19.21 10.54
CA PRO A 201 -7.37 18.19 9.50
C PRO A 201 -8.14 18.43 8.21
N GLN A 202 -9.39 18.87 8.33
CA GLN A 202 -10.26 19.16 7.21
C GLN A 202 -9.67 20.29 6.38
N TYR A 203 -9.22 21.38 7.03
CA TYR A 203 -8.56 22.48 6.34
C TYR A 203 -7.24 22.04 5.70
N ASP A 204 -6.38 21.33 6.43
CA ASP A 204 -5.10 20.84 5.91
C ASP A 204 -5.27 20.02 4.63
N PHE A 205 -6.26 19.13 4.60
CA PHE A 205 -6.58 18.31 3.43
C PHE A 205 -7.16 19.11 2.26
N LEU A 206 -8.11 20.01 2.53
CA LEU A 206 -8.71 20.86 1.50
C LEU A 206 -7.67 21.78 0.84
N PHE A 207 -6.76 22.37 1.62
CA PHE A 207 -5.67 23.17 1.07
C PHE A 207 -4.66 22.32 0.29
N ALA A 208 -4.39 21.09 0.72
CA ALA A 208 -3.53 20.17 0.00
C ALA A 208 -4.11 19.78 -1.37
N ILE A 209 -5.44 19.64 -1.50
CA ILE A 209 -6.10 19.28 -2.77
C ILE A 209 -6.27 20.47 -3.71
N ARG A 210 -6.18 21.70 -3.22
CA ARG A 210 -6.42 22.91 -4.02
C ARG A 210 -5.71 22.93 -5.39
N PRO A 211 -4.44 22.48 -5.54
CA PRO A 211 -3.77 22.44 -6.85
C PRO A 211 -4.38 21.42 -7.85
N ILE A 212 -5.18 20.46 -7.38
CA ILE A 212 -5.82 19.41 -8.17
C ILE A 212 -7.21 19.84 -8.62
N ASP A 213 -8.04 20.32 -7.69
CA ASP A 213 -9.40 20.77 -7.96
C ASP A 213 -9.81 21.94 -7.05
N GLU A 214 -9.52 23.15 -7.51
CA GLU A 214 -9.85 24.38 -6.77
C GLU A 214 -11.36 24.59 -6.62
N SER A 215 -12.16 24.16 -7.60
CA SER A 215 -13.61 24.37 -7.60
C SER A 215 -14.29 23.54 -6.51
N TRP A 216 -13.89 22.28 -6.39
CA TRP A 216 -14.37 21.39 -5.35
C TRP A 216 -13.92 21.85 -3.96
N VAL A 217 -12.66 22.26 -3.81
CA VAL A 217 -12.12 22.76 -2.54
C VAL A 217 -12.86 24.01 -2.07
N THR A 218 -13.06 24.99 -2.95
CA THR A 218 -13.74 26.24 -2.58
C THR A 218 -15.17 26.00 -2.11
N THR A 219 -15.89 25.11 -2.79
CA THR A 219 -17.27 24.72 -2.41
C THR A 219 -17.32 24.13 -1.01
N ASN A 220 -16.43 23.19 -0.70
CA ASN A 220 -16.38 22.54 0.62
C ASN A 220 -15.93 23.50 1.73
N LEU A 221 -14.99 24.41 1.46
CA LEU A 221 -14.57 25.44 2.43
C LEU A 221 -15.73 26.38 2.79
N VAL A 222 -16.54 26.80 1.82
CA VAL A 222 -17.73 27.62 2.08
C VAL A 222 -18.74 26.84 2.92
N THR A 223 -18.99 25.57 2.60
CA THR A 223 -19.89 24.71 3.38
C THR A 223 -19.45 24.59 4.83
N ILE A 224 -18.16 24.33 5.09
CA ILE A 224 -17.62 24.29 6.45
C ILE A 224 -17.84 25.63 7.18
N GLY A 225 -17.58 26.75 6.51
CA GLY A 225 -17.80 28.08 7.08
C GLY A 225 -19.26 28.33 7.47
N LEU A 226 -20.20 27.90 6.62
CA LEU A 226 -21.64 28.00 6.89
C LEU A 226 -22.08 27.09 8.04
N ASP A 227 -21.59 25.85 8.08
CA ASP A 227 -21.92 24.89 9.15
C ASP A 227 -21.41 25.37 10.51
N LEU A 228 -20.20 25.94 10.56
CA LEU A 228 -19.65 26.56 11.77
C LEU A 228 -20.50 27.74 12.26
N GLN A 229 -20.93 28.62 11.35
CA GLN A 229 -21.81 29.75 11.70
C GLN A 229 -23.18 29.30 12.23
N GLN A 230 -23.68 28.16 11.73
CA GLN A 230 -24.95 27.57 12.14
C GLN A 230 -24.83 26.68 13.37
N GLY A 231 -23.63 26.52 13.95
CA GLY A 231 -23.38 25.65 15.10
C GLY A 231 -23.54 24.16 14.78
N LYS A 232 -23.46 23.77 13.50
CA LYS A 232 -23.51 22.38 13.07
C LYS A 232 -22.14 21.72 13.23
N ASN A 233 -22.15 20.41 13.46
CA ASN A 233 -20.93 19.62 13.52
C ASN A 233 -20.36 19.43 12.11
N ILE A 234 -19.06 19.70 11.94
CA ILE A 234 -18.38 19.54 10.66
C ILE A 234 -18.13 18.05 10.40
N PRO A 235 -18.31 17.55 9.18
CA PRO A 235 -17.92 16.19 8.84
C PRO A 235 -16.44 15.87 9.14
N ASP A 236 -16.16 14.63 9.54
CA ASP A 236 -14.79 14.14 9.79
C ASP A 236 -13.92 14.19 8.50
N LEU A 237 -12.61 14.26 8.61
CA LEU A 237 -11.67 14.22 7.48
C LEU A 237 -11.92 12.99 6.57
N LEU A 238 -12.19 11.82 7.16
CA LEU A 238 -12.47 10.60 6.41
C LEU A 238 -13.68 10.74 5.48
N TYR A 239 -14.67 11.57 5.85
CA TYR A 239 -15.79 11.90 4.97
C TYR A 239 -15.30 12.65 3.73
N PHE A 240 -14.51 13.71 3.91
CA PHE A 240 -13.98 14.50 2.79
C PHE A 240 -13.07 13.69 1.87
N ILE A 241 -12.26 12.76 2.41
CA ILE A 241 -11.43 11.85 1.60
C ILE A 241 -12.32 10.96 0.71
N ARG A 242 -13.37 10.37 1.28
CA ARG A 242 -14.30 9.50 0.54
C ARG A 242 -15.07 10.29 -0.53
N GLU A 243 -15.59 11.46 -0.18
CA GLU A 243 -16.30 12.33 -1.12
C GLU A 243 -15.39 12.78 -2.27
N PHE A 244 -14.13 13.11 -1.98
CA PHE A 244 -13.17 13.47 -3.01
C PHE A 244 -12.88 12.31 -3.98
N ARG A 245 -12.70 11.07 -3.47
CA ARG A 245 -12.56 9.88 -4.34
C ARG A 245 -13.78 9.69 -5.24
N HIS A 246 -14.98 9.89 -4.68
CA HIS A 246 -16.21 9.81 -5.45
C HIS A 246 -16.27 10.88 -6.55
N HIS A 247 -15.96 12.14 -6.20
CA HIS A 247 -15.89 13.26 -7.13
C HIS A 247 -14.88 13.03 -8.27
N GLN A 248 -13.68 12.53 -7.95
CA GLN A 248 -12.68 12.18 -8.96
C GLN A 248 -13.19 11.08 -9.91
N LYS A 249 -13.87 10.07 -9.37
CA LYS A 249 -14.45 8.99 -10.17
C LYS A 249 -15.54 9.51 -11.09
N LEU A 250 -16.47 10.33 -10.60
CA LEU A 250 -17.53 10.94 -11.40
C LEU A 250 -16.95 11.83 -12.50
N THR A 251 -16.03 12.73 -12.16
CA THR A 251 -15.35 13.60 -13.13
C THR A 251 -14.64 12.78 -14.20
N SER A 252 -14.01 11.66 -13.85
CA SER A 252 -13.37 10.76 -14.82
C SER A 252 -14.37 10.05 -15.74
N ILE A 253 -15.59 9.76 -15.28
CA ILE A 253 -16.64 9.15 -16.08
C ILE A 253 -17.21 10.17 -17.05
N PHE A 254 -17.61 11.34 -16.56
CA PHE A 254 -18.19 12.39 -17.40
C PHE A 254 -17.19 12.96 -18.42
N SER A 255 -15.91 13.07 -18.06
CA SER A 255 -14.86 13.48 -19.01
C SER A 255 -14.55 12.44 -20.09
N LYS A 256 -14.74 11.13 -19.81
CA LYS A 256 -14.65 10.09 -20.84
C LYS A 256 -15.81 10.16 -21.82
N SER A 257 -17.03 10.37 -21.31
CA SER A 257 -18.23 10.52 -22.16
C SER A 257 -18.14 11.76 -23.06
N ALA A 258 -17.54 12.85 -22.61
CA ALA A 258 -17.33 14.05 -23.44
C ALA A 258 -16.34 13.85 -24.60
N ASN A 259 -15.40 12.91 -24.47
CA ASN A 259 -14.44 12.60 -25.54
C ASN A 259 -14.98 11.58 -26.56
N ASP A 260 -16.07 10.88 -26.26
CA ASP A 260 -16.71 9.93 -27.19
C ASP A 260 -17.68 10.61 -28.18
N GLU A 261 -18.16 11.83 -27.90
CA GLU A 261 -19.10 12.55 -28.78
C GLU A 261 -18.42 13.37 -29.90
N PHE A 262 -17.08 13.55 -29.86
CA PHE A 262 -16.35 14.26 -30.91
C PHE A 262 -15.18 13.43 -31.48
N GLY A 263 -15.53 12.36 -32.19
CA GLY A 263 -14.70 11.81 -33.25
C GLY A 263 -13.49 10.95 -32.85
N GLY A 264 -13.73 9.65 -32.73
CA GLY A 264 -12.83 8.65 -33.31
C GLY A 264 -11.81 7.99 -32.38
N SER A 265 -12.02 6.67 -32.23
CA SER A 265 -11.04 5.59 -32.03
C SER A 265 -10.62 5.18 -30.60
N ASN A 266 -11.06 3.96 -30.29
CA ASN A 266 -10.26 2.83 -29.78
C ASN A 266 -9.74 2.93 -28.33
N SER A 267 -10.64 2.82 -27.37
CA SER A 267 -10.31 2.39 -26.01
C SER A 267 -10.46 0.88 -25.88
N SER A 268 -9.33 0.19 -25.84
CA SER A 268 -9.19 -1.23 -25.49
C SER A 268 -9.85 -1.53 -24.13
N GLY A 269 -10.98 -2.24 -24.17
CA GLY A 269 -11.55 -2.86 -22.98
C GLY A 269 -10.73 -4.09 -22.59
N VAL A 270 -9.80 -3.93 -21.65
CA VAL A 270 -9.16 -5.07 -20.99
C VAL A 270 -10.04 -5.48 -19.81
N PHE A 271 -10.84 -6.52 -20.02
CA PHE A 271 -11.44 -7.32 -18.95
C PHE A 271 -10.44 -8.42 -18.60
N THR A 272 -9.98 -8.48 -17.35
CA THR A 272 -9.22 -9.63 -16.84
C THR A 272 -10.15 -10.83 -16.68
N VAL A 273 -10.00 -11.84 -17.55
CA VAL A 273 -10.58 -13.18 -17.36
C VAL A 273 -9.44 -14.14 -17.01
N TYR A 274 -9.68 -14.95 -15.98
CA TYR A 274 -8.80 -15.97 -15.42
C TYR A 274 -8.30 -16.99 -16.47
N LYS A 275 -7.06 -17.47 -16.27
CA LYS A 275 -6.38 -18.50 -17.08
C LYS A 275 -7.09 -19.86 -17.03
N GLY A 276 -7.17 -20.50 -18.19
CA GLY A 276 -7.23 -21.95 -18.36
C GLY A 276 -6.38 -22.34 -19.58
N ASP A 277 -5.47 -23.29 -19.41
CA ASP A 277 -4.42 -23.69 -20.36
C ASP A 277 -4.95 -24.23 -21.70
N THR A 278 -4.27 -23.91 -22.81
CA THR A 278 -3.58 -24.88 -23.69
C THR A 278 -3.05 -24.25 -25.00
N LYS A 279 -1.76 -24.53 -25.28
CA LYS A 279 -1.06 -24.63 -26.59
C LYS A 279 -1.00 -23.40 -27.54
N SER A 280 0.23 -22.89 -27.71
CA SER A 280 0.73 -22.04 -28.82
C SER A 280 0.52 -22.69 -30.21
N PRO A 281 0.62 -21.99 -31.39
CA PRO A 281 1.43 -20.78 -31.62
C PRO A 281 0.87 -19.72 -32.59
N SER A 282 1.17 -18.44 -32.31
CA SER A 282 1.61 -17.46 -33.32
C SER A 282 2.02 -16.15 -32.62
N GLN A 283 3.22 -15.68 -32.92
CA GLN A 283 3.82 -14.49 -32.32
C GLN A 283 3.03 -13.21 -32.63
N PRO A 284 3.03 -12.25 -31.70
CA PRO A 284 3.58 -10.95 -32.08
C PRO A 284 4.81 -10.61 -31.23
N SER A 285 5.89 -10.32 -31.92
CA SER A 285 7.14 -9.83 -31.38
C SER A 285 6.93 -8.49 -30.66
N THR A 286 7.20 -8.50 -29.35
CA THR A 286 7.52 -7.32 -28.57
C THR A 286 8.86 -6.76 -29.06
N LEU A 287 8.85 -5.57 -29.66
CA LEU A 287 10.01 -4.68 -29.66
C LEU A 287 9.53 -3.23 -29.67
N SER A 288 9.46 -2.66 -28.47
CA SER A 288 9.93 -1.30 -28.23
C SER A 288 11.31 -1.15 -28.88
N THR A 289 11.60 -0.03 -29.55
CA THR A 289 12.50 1.04 -29.11
C THR A 289 12.73 2.08 -30.24
N ILE A 290 12.79 3.38 -29.86
CA ILE A 290 13.43 4.57 -30.53
C ILE A 290 12.76 5.04 -31.86
N HIS A 291 12.31 6.29 -32.05
CA HIS A 291 13.10 7.52 -32.05
C HIS A 291 12.36 8.81 -31.67
N LYS A 292 13.21 9.75 -31.20
CA LYS A 292 12.98 11.03 -30.53
C LYS A 292 12.13 12.02 -31.33
N GLY A 293 11.30 12.76 -30.58
CA GLY A 293 10.58 13.95 -31.05
C GLY A 293 9.31 14.19 -30.24
N LYS A 294 9.38 14.18 -28.90
CA LYS A 294 8.26 14.61 -28.05
C LYS A 294 8.55 16.04 -27.57
N ASN A 295 7.57 16.94 -27.72
CA ASN A 295 7.60 18.23 -27.04
C ASN A 295 7.43 18.02 -25.51
N GLN A 296 7.58 19.07 -24.70
CA GLN A 296 7.43 19.02 -23.23
C GLN A 296 6.06 18.49 -22.77
N ASN A 297 5.09 18.42 -23.70
CA ASN A 297 3.72 17.94 -23.47
C ASN A 297 3.48 16.51 -23.99
N GLY A 298 4.50 15.82 -24.51
CA GLY A 298 4.43 14.39 -24.87
C GLY A 298 3.84 14.08 -26.26
N GLU A 299 3.53 15.08 -27.08
CA GLU A 299 2.96 14.92 -28.42
C GLU A 299 4.03 14.57 -29.46
N LYS A 300 3.69 13.70 -30.43
CA LYS A 300 4.62 13.25 -31.48
C LYS A 300 4.84 14.37 -32.50
N VAL A 301 6.05 14.93 -32.55
CA VAL A 301 6.45 15.89 -33.57
C VAL A 301 6.92 15.14 -34.82
N PRO A 302 6.40 15.46 -36.02
CA PRO A 302 6.79 14.87 -37.29
C PRO A 302 8.19 15.36 -37.69
N LEU A 303 8.84 14.60 -38.59
CA LEU A 303 10.23 14.81 -39.00
C LEU A 303 10.51 16.17 -39.67
N CYS A 304 9.46 16.88 -40.14
CA CYS A 304 9.56 18.23 -40.70
C CYS A 304 9.74 19.34 -39.63
N GLY A 305 9.72 19.00 -38.34
CA GLY A 305 10.03 19.92 -37.24
C GLY A 305 8.89 20.83 -36.76
N LYS A 306 7.67 20.74 -37.33
CA LYS A 306 6.48 21.48 -36.86
C LYS A 306 5.48 20.52 -36.20
N ILE A 307 4.73 20.96 -35.18
CA ILE A 307 3.82 20.10 -34.40
C ILE A 307 2.55 19.76 -35.23
N HIS A 308 2.49 18.58 -35.85
CA HIS A 308 1.29 18.02 -36.52
C HIS A 308 1.45 16.52 -36.83
N LEU A 309 0.39 15.80 -37.19
CA LEU A 309 0.49 14.39 -37.59
C LEU A 309 1.12 14.24 -38.99
N TYR A 310 1.78 13.11 -39.28
CA TYR A 310 2.37 12.84 -40.61
C TYR A 310 1.37 12.99 -41.76
N GLU A 311 0.11 12.63 -41.55
CA GLU A 311 -0.98 12.78 -42.51
C GLU A 311 -1.25 14.25 -42.90
N LYS A 312 -1.04 15.17 -41.96
CA LYS A 312 -1.23 16.61 -42.14
C LYS A 312 0.07 17.33 -42.50
N CYS A 313 1.15 16.60 -42.75
CA CYS A 313 2.46 17.16 -43.06
C CYS A 313 2.62 17.39 -44.55
N PHE A 314 2.71 18.65 -44.98
CA PHE A 314 2.91 18.98 -46.40
C PHE A 314 4.24 18.47 -46.95
N TYR A 315 5.28 18.36 -46.11
CA TYR A 315 6.59 17.86 -46.52
C TYR A 315 6.63 16.32 -46.67
N ILE A 316 5.81 15.59 -45.91
CA ILE A 316 5.86 14.10 -45.88
C ILE A 316 4.70 13.51 -46.67
N ASN A 317 3.51 14.09 -46.58
CA ASN A 317 2.35 13.71 -47.38
C ASN A 317 2.22 14.62 -48.61
N TYR A 318 3.27 14.67 -49.41
CA TYR A 318 3.44 15.59 -50.54
C TYR A 318 2.33 15.44 -51.60
N GLU A 319 1.91 14.20 -51.87
CA GLU A 319 0.94 13.87 -52.93
C GLU A 319 -0.52 13.98 -52.48
N ASN A 320 -0.82 13.65 -51.22
CA ASN A 320 -2.22 13.58 -50.76
C ASN A 320 -2.70 14.82 -49.99
N SER A 321 -1.84 15.83 -49.79
CA SER A 321 -2.21 17.06 -49.09
C SER A 321 -2.60 18.20 -50.04
N LYS A 322 -3.78 18.79 -49.83
CA LYS A 322 -4.21 20.02 -50.51
C LYS A 322 -3.53 21.22 -49.86
N ARG A 323 -2.70 21.92 -50.63
CA ARG A 323 -1.80 22.96 -50.15
C ARG A 323 -2.46 24.34 -50.28
N PRO A 324 -2.26 25.26 -49.33
CA PRO A 324 -2.63 26.66 -49.51
C PRO A 324 -1.73 27.35 -50.55
N ASP A 325 -2.27 28.31 -51.30
CA ASP A 325 -1.57 28.98 -52.42
C ASP A 325 -0.29 29.74 -52.00
N TYR A 326 -0.16 30.08 -50.73
CA TYR A 326 1.00 30.79 -50.17
C TYR A 326 2.10 29.84 -49.67
N PHE A 327 1.93 28.52 -49.76
CA PHE A 327 2.89 27.57 -49.22
C PHE A 327 4.01 27.25 -50.21
N GLN A 328 5.25 27.60 -49.83
CA GLN A 328 6.45 27.25 -50.59
C GLN A 328 7.29 26.22 -49.86
N TYR A 329 7.79 25.24 -50.61
CA TYR A 329 8.69 24.23 -50.08
C TYR A 329 10.09 24.81 -49.88
N SER A 330 10.72 24.44 -48.78
CA SER A 330 12.11 24.78 -48.47
C SER A 330 13.01 23.56 -48.61
N GLN A 331 14.06 23.68 -49.42
CA GLN A 331 15.14 22.68 -49.54
C GLN A 331 15.73 22.34 -48.17
N GLU A 332 15.95 23.36 -47.32
CA GLU A 332 16.53 23.18 -45.98
C GLU A 332 15.66 22.27 -45.08
N THR A 333 14.33 22.31 -45.25
CA THR A 333 13.40 21.48 -44.47
C THR A 333 13.37 20.03 -44.98
N PHE A 334 13.53 19.82 -46.29
CA PHE A 334 13.70 18.48 -46.85
C PHE A 334 15.03 17.86 -46.43
N ASP A 335 16.12 18.61 -46.47
CA ASP A 335 17.45 18.11 -46.07
C ASP A 335 17.48 17.70 -44.60
N LYS A 336 16.83 18.48 -43.71
CA LYS A 336 16.66 18.13 -42.29
C LYS A 336 15.83 16.86 -42.11
N THR A 337 14.74 16.73 -42.86
CA THR A 337 13.85 15.56 -42.82
C THR A 337 14.60 14.30 -43.29
N ASN A 338 15.36 14.41 -44.39
CA ASN A 338 16.16 13.32 -44.97
C ASN A 338 17.34 12.91 -44.10
N LYS A 339 18.01 13.88 -43.45
CA LYS A 339 19.07 13.62 -42.46
C LYS A 339 18.56 12.85 -41.24
N ASN A 340 17.30 13.09 -40.84
CA ASN A 340 16.66 12.32 -39.76
C ASN A 340 16.21 10.92 -40.20
N LEU A 341 16.11 10.67 -41.50
CA LEU A 341 15.76 9.36 -42.08
C LEU A 341 16.99 8.51 -42.42
N THR A 342 18.23 9.01 -42.27
CA THR A 342 19.48 8.36 -42.72
C THR A 342 20.03 7.17 -41.90
N PRO A 343 19.79 7.02 -40.59
CA PRO A 343 20.35 5.89 -39.83
C PRO A 343 19.84 4.52 -40.29
N ASN A 344 20.72 3.51 -40.33
CA ASN A 344 20.44 2.11 -40.71
C ASN A 344 19.24 1.45 -39.98
N ASN A 345 18.79 2.02 -38.85
CA ASN A 345 17.68 1.49 -38.06
C ASN A 345 16.28 2.02 -38.49
N ILE A 346 16.18 2.82 -39.56
CA ILE A 346 14.94 3.52 -39.96
C ILE A 346 14.36 3.00 -41.30
N GLU A 347 14.87 1.88 -41.82
CA GLU A 347 14.41 1.31 -43.10
C GLU A 347 12.91 0.97 -43.11
N LYS A 348 12.37 0.46 -41.98
CA LYS A 348 10.93 0.19 -41.82
C LYS A 348 10.08 1.45 -41.90
N LEU A 349 10.57 2.56 -41.34
CA LEU A 349 9.85 3.84 -41.38
C LEU A 349 9.87 4.40 -42.80
N ARG A 350 10.99 4.35 -43.52
CA ARG A 350 11.06 4.74 -44.94
C ARG A 350 10.08 3.96 -45.81
N LYS A 351 10.05 2.63 -45.65
CA LYS A 351 9.08 1.77 -46.36
C LYS A 351 7.64 2.16 -46.02
N SER A 352 7.35 2.47 -44.75
CA SER A 352 6.03 2.93 -44.34
C SER A 352 5.68 4.32 -44.86
N LEU A 353 6.63 5.24 -44.93
CA LEU A 353 6.41 6.60 -45.44
C LEU A 353 6.20 6.59 -46.97
N ASN A 354 6.97 5.79 -47.69
CA ASN A 354 6.79 5.60 -49.13
C ASN A 354 5.43 4.91 -49.41
N SER A 355 5.14 3.79 -48.74
CA SER A 355 3.91 3.03 -48.97
C SER A 355 2.62 3.76 -48.59
N LYS A 356 2.63 4.63 -47.56
CA LYS A 356 1.42 5.31 -47.07
C LYS A 356 1.28 6.75 -47.55
N PHE A 357 2.39 7.45 -47.78
CA PHE A 357 2.40 8.89 -48.05
C PHE A 357 3.15 9.28 -49.32
N GLY A 358 3.70 8.30 -50.06
CA GLY A 358 4.44 8.54 -51.30
C GLY A 358 5.77 9.27 -51.11
N TYR A 359 6.30 9.30 -49.88
CA TYR A 359 7.52 10.03 -49.57
C TYR A 359 8.77 9.20 -49.85
N ASP A 360 9.58 9.68 -50.78
CA ASP A 360 10.89 9.14 -51.14
C ASP A 360 11.97 10.21 -50.87
N PRO A 361 12.95 9.95 -49.98
CA PRO A 361 14.03 10.88 -49.68
C PRO A 361 14.81 11.41 -50.90
N GLU A 362 14.91 10.63 -51.98
CA GLU A 362 15.69 11.02 -53.18
C GLU A 362 14.82 11.69 -54.25
N LEU A 363 13.56 11.26 -54.40
CA LEU A 363 12.68 11.73 -55.48
C LEU A 363 11.74 12.87 -55.04
N THR A 364 11.30 12.90 -53.78
CA THR A 364 10.32 13.87 -53.31
C THR A 364 10.84 15.31 -53.25
N PRO A 365 12.06 15.60 -52.76
CA PRO A 365 12.58 16.97 -52.75
C PRO A 365 12.68 17.57 -54.17
N SER A 366 13.18 16.78 -55.13
CA SER A 366 13.32 17.19 -56.53
C SER A 366 11.97 17.48 -57.20
N LYS A 367 10.94 16.66 -56.93
CA LYS A 367 9.58 16.86 -57.45
C LYS A 367 8.81 18.00 -56.77
N ALA A 368 9.16 18.31 -55.52
CA ALA A 368 8.46 19.34 -54.73
C ALA A 368 9.03 20.74 -54.93
N LEU A 369 10.26 20.83 -55.43
CA LEU A 369 11.00 22.08 -55.66
C LEU A 369 11.15 22.43 -57.15
N SER A 370 10.75 21.52 -58.05
CA SER A 370 10.48 21.79 -59.47
C SER A 370 9.12 22.44 -59.65
#